data_AF-A0A557SV20-F1
#
_entry.id   AF-A0A557SV20-F1
#
_cell.length_a   1.000
_cell.length_b   1.000
_cell.length_c   1.000
_cell.angle_alpha   90.00
_cell.angle_beta   90.00
_cell.angle_gamma   90.00
#
_symmetry.space_group_name_H-M   'P 1'
#
loop_
_entity.id
_entity.type
_entity.pdbx_description
1 polymer ?
#
loop_
_entity_poly.entity_id
_entity_poly.type
_entity_poly.pdbx_seq_one_letter_code
_entity_poly.pdbx_strand_id
1 'polypeptide(L)' 'MSTIVIRKETRNKLKYLGRKEQTYDDIISELLEKIEGSVNSGKSTELKVL' A
#
# COMPACT_ATOMS: atom_id res chain seq x y z
N MET A 1 -3.86 -5.92 -17.77
CA MET A 1 -4.27 -6.92 -16.76
C MET A 1 -3.18 -7.97 -16.69
N SER A 2 -2.55 -8.10 -15.52
CA SER A 2 -1.45 -9.04 -15.29
C SER A 2 -1.84 -9.95 -14.13
N THR A 3 -1.42 -11.22 -14.18
CA THR A 3 -1.75 -12.18 -13.13
C THR A 3 -0.59 -12.29 -12.15
N ILE A 4 -0.87 -12.06 -10.87
CA ILE A 4 0.05 -12.31 -9.78
C ILE A 4 -0.47 -13.47 -8.92
N VAL A 5 0.43 -14.36 -8.51
CA VAL A 5 0.10 -15.44 -7.60
C VAL A 5 0.44 -15.00 -6.19
N ILE A 6 -0.55 -15.02 -5.30
CA ILE A 6 -0.40 -14.69 -3.89
C ILE A 6 -0.89 -15.84 -3.01
N ARG A 7 -0.37 -15.92 -1.78
CA ARG A 7 -0.84 -16.89 -0.79
C ARG A 7 -2.33 -16.65 -0.46
N LYS A 8 -3.04 -17.72 -0.12
CA LYS A 8 -4.46 -17.66 0.29
C LYS A 8 -4.67 -16.70 1.47
N GLU A 9 -3.76 -16.71 2.43
CA GLU A 9 -3.76 -15.82 3.58
C GLU A 9 -3.68 -14.34 3.17
N THR A 10 -2.77 -14.01 2.24
CA THR A 10 -2.65 -12.66 1.69
C THR A 10 -3.93 -12.22 0.99
N ARG A 11 -4.52 -13.10 0.17
CA ARG A 11 -5.81 -12.84 -0.49
C ARG A 11 -6.92 -12.54 0.52
N ASN A 12 -7.01 -13.33 1.59
CA ASN A 12 -8.00 -13.13 2.64
C ASN A 12 -7.81 -11.80 3.38
N LYS A 13 -6.55 -11.43 3.66
CA LYS A 13 -6.23 -10.13 4.25
C LYS A 13 -6.65 -8.98 3.34
N LEU A 14 -6.31 -9.04 2.05
CA LEU A 14 -6.73 -8.03 1.08
C LEU A 14 -8.25 -7.91 1.00
N LYS A 15 -8.98 -9.04 1.00
CA LYS A 15 -10.45 -9.05 1.02
C LYS A 15 -11.04 -8.36 2.26
N TYR A 16 -10.38 -8.48 3.42
CA TYR A 16 -10.81 -7.83 4.65
C TYR A 16 -10.48 -6.34 4.68
N LEU A 17 -9.38 -5.92 4.05
CA LEU A 17 -8.95 -4.53 3.98
C LEU A 17 -9.77 -3.69 2.98
N GLY A 18 -10.27 -4.32 1.92
CA GLY A 18 -11.03 -3.65 0.87
C GLY A 18 -12.47 -3.30 1.27
N ARG A 19 -13.06 -2.37 0.52
CA ARG A 19 -14.47 -1.98 0.60
C ARG A 19 -15.32 -2.75 -0.41
N LYS A 20 -16.65 -2.70 -0.24
CA LYS A 20 -17.58 -3.22 -1.24
C LYS A 20 -17.27 -2.52 -2.58
N GLU A 21 -17.10 -3.30 -3.64
CA GLU A 21 -16.79 -2.87 -5.02
C GLU A 21 -15.32 -2.51 -5.34
N GLN A 22 -14.41 -2.52 -4.35
CA GLN A 22 -12.98 -2.38 -4.66
C GLN A 22 -12.38 -3.65 -5.26
N THR A 23 -11.52 -3.47 -6.26
CA THR A 23 -10.70 -4.55 -6.80
C THR A 23 -9.43 -4.75 -5.96
N TYR A 24 -8.75 -5.89 -6.13
CA TYR A 24 -7.45 -6.10 -5.50
C TYR A 24 -6.39 -5.09 -5.96
N ASP A 25 -6.50 -4.61 -7.20
CA ASP A 25 -5.57 -3.63 -7.77
C ASP A 25 -5.71 -2.27 -7.05
N ASP A 26 -6.96 -1.83 -6.80
CA ASP A 26 -7.25 -0.61 -6.05
C ASP A 26 -6.69 -0.69 -4.62
N ILE A 27 -6.91 -1.82 -3.95
CA ILE A 27 -6.46 -2.03 -2.56
C ILE A 27 -4.93 -2.01 -2.48
N ILE A 28 -4.25 -2.66 -3.42
CA ILE A 28 -2.79 -2.69 -3.46
C ILE A 28 -2.23 -1.30 -3.77
N SER A 29 -2.84 -0.58 -4.71
CA SER A 29 -2.43 0.78 -5.08
C SER A 29 -2.54 1.74 -3.89
N GLU A 30 -3.66 1.73 -3.15
CA GLU A 30 -3.84 2.55 -1.96
C GLU A 30 -2.80 2.22 -0.86
N LEU A 31 -2.46 0.94 -0.70
CA LEU A 31 -1.43 0.53 0.26
C LEU A 31 -0.04 1.03 -0.13
N LEU A 32 0.31 0.97 -1.42
CA LEU A 32 1.60 1.44 -1.93
C LEU A 32 1.72 2.96 -1.78
N GLU A 33 0.68 3.73 -2.14
CA GLU A 33 0.66 5.18 -1.98
C GLU A 33 0.85 5.61 -0.51
N LYS A 34 0.22 4.90 0.44
CA LYS A 34 0.42 5.17 1.88
C LYS A 34 1.85 4.92 2.33
N ILE A 35 2.48 3.87 1.82
CA ILE A 35 3.87 3.54 2.12
C ILE A 35 4.79 4.63 1.53
N GLU A 36 4.60 5.00 0.27
CA GLU A 36 5.38 6.06 -0.38
C GLU A 36 5.23 7.42 0.31
N GLY A 37 4.00 7.80 0.67
CA GLY A 37 3.73 9.00 1.44
C GLY A 37 4.42 9.00 2.82
N SER A 38 4.42 7.85 3.50
CA SER A 38 5.11 7.69 4.79
C SER A 38 6.64 7.75 4.65
N VAL A 39 7.18 7.13 3.59
CA VAL A 39 8.63 7.16 3.28
C VAL A 39 9.07 8.58 2.91
N ASN A 40 8.25 9.33 2.19
CA ASN A 40 8.55 10.71 1.82
C ASN A 40 8.41 11.69 3.01
N SER A 41 7.47 11.46 3.93
CA SER A 41 7.34 12.28 5.15
C SER A 41 8.50 12.08 6.14
N GLY A 42 9.22 10.95 6.07
CA GLY A 42 10.40 10.67 6.90
C GLY A 42 11.70 11.32 6.41
N LYS A 43 11.72 11.88 5.19
CA LYS A 43 12.93 12.50 4.60
C LYS A 43 13.07 14.01 4.86
N SER A 44 12.18 14.64 5.62
CA SER A 44 12.19 16.09 5.86
C SER A 44 12.86 16.56 7.16
N THR A 45 13.46 15.68 7.97
CA THR A 45 13.98 16.05 9.30
C THR A 45 15.51 16.16 9.41
N GLU A 46 16.25 16.19 8.30
CA GLU A 46 17.69 16.51 8.33
C GLU A 46 18.01 17.59 7.31
N LEU A 47 17.97 18.86 7.76
CA LEU A 47 18.84 19.97 7.32
C LEU A 47 18.50 21.24 8.12
N LYS A 48 18.70 21.16 9.45
CA LYS A 48 18.99 22.32 10.30
C LYS A 48 19.96 21.89 11.37
N VAL A 49 21.23 21.74 11.00
CA VAL A 49 22.33 21.77 11.96
C VAL A 49 23.40 22.70 11.39
N LEU A 50 23.46 23.88 12.02
CA LEU A 50 24.54 24.87 12.13
C LEU A 50 25.18 25.41 10.84
#